data_AF-A0A3M0WD97-F1
#
_entry.id   AF-A0A3M0WD97-F1
#
_cell.length_a   1.000
_cell.length_b   1.000
_cell.length_c   1.000
_cell.angle_alpha   90.00
_cell.angle_beta   90.00
_cell.angle_gamma   90.00
#
_symmetry.space_group_name_H-M   'P 1'
#
loop_
_entity.id
_entity.type
_entity.pdbx_description
1 polymer ?
#
loop_
_entity_poly.entity_id
_entity_poly.type
_entity_poly.pdbx_seq_one_letter_code
_entity_poly.pdbx_strand_id
1 'polypeptide(L)'
;MEFKIPFTFAKKDILKKRAKPFQKYIRYRGKSYLSEILNSCDVDLNRREYLAICIRSFIFSFLFLYIVSTTLLGLLSVRHYFLIGLGIALMFSFFILFSQLVYPRVFLERRQRDIEKNLLPALEDIVVQLNSGIPLFSVLVNISYSGYGELSSEFKKAVKRINAGAPEQKVLSDISKKNPSQFFKRTLWQISNGLNAGSDMTQVVRDSIKSLNEEQMIQIQSYGNKLNPLMVFYMLAAVIVPSLSIAFLTIFSSMVNLPETTTKVFFGALFIAVVFIQIMFLGLIKSRRPSLL
;
A
#
# COMPACT_ATOMS: atom_id res chain seq x y z
N MET A 1 -3.03 13.44 -5.68
CA MET A 1 -2.85 13.13 -4.24
C MET A 1 -1.70 13.95 -3.69
N GLU A 2 -1.95 14.74 -2.64
CA GLU A 2 -0.87 15.50 -1.99
C GLU A 2 -0.15 14.63 -0.95
N PHE A 3 1.17 14.50 -1.08
CA PHE A 3 2.00 13.87 -0.04
C PHE A 3 2.03 14.75 1.21
N LYS A 4 1.44 14.29 2.32
CA LYS A 4 1.41 14.99 3.62
C LYS A 4 1.92 14.06 4.71
N ILE A 5 3.08 14.39 5.29
CA ILE A 5 3.69 13.58 6.34
C ILE A 5 2.71 13.52 7.54
N PRO A 6 2.30 12.32 7.98
CA PRO A 6 1.31 12.17 9.03
C PRO A 6 1.82 12.76 10.35
N PHE A 7 0.90 13.34 11.12
CA PHE A 7 1.16 14.03 12.39
C PHE A 7 2.04 15.29 12.27
N THR A 8 2.11 15.89 11.08
CA THR A 8 2.76 17.19 10.86
C THR A 8 1.79 18.20 10.26
N PHE A 9 1.53 19.29 10.98
CA PHE A 9 0.61 20.36 10.58
C PHE A 9 1.27 21.44 9.69
N ALA A 10 2.58 21.37 9.47
CA ALA A 10 3.34 22.40 8.75
C ALA A 10 3.66 22.00 7.29
N LYS A 11 3.72 23.00 6.40
CA LYS A 11 4.14 22.83 5.00
C LYS A 11 5.56 22.25 4.89
N LYS A 12 5.82 21.46 3.85
CA LYS A 12 7.08 20.71 3.62
C LYS A 12 8.34 21.59 3.75
N ASP A 13 8.28 22.83 3.28
CA ASP A 13 9.42 23.76 3.30
C ASP A 13 9.79 24.24 4.71
N ILE A 14 8.79 24.38 5.59
CA ILE A 14 8.99 24.75 6.99
C ILE A 14 9.58 23.56 7.75
N LEU A 15 9.13 22.34 7.45
CA LEU A 15 9.67 21.11 8.01
C LEU A 15 11.14 20.90 7.60
N LYS A 16 11.47 21.19 6.33
CA LYS A 16 12.83 21.14 5.79
C LYS A 16 13.77 22.12 6.51
N LYS A 17 13.34 23.37 6.71
CA LYS A 17 14.13 24.38 7.45
C LYS A 17 14.35 23.99 8.91
N ARG A 18 13.32 23.47 9.60
CA ARG A 18 13.38 23.09 11.02
C ARG A 18 14.16 21.79 11.28
N ALA A 19 14.32 20.92 10.29
CA ALA A 19 15.04 19.65 10.42
C ALA A 19 16.55 19.74 10.15
N LYS A 20 17.05 20.88 9.66
CA LYS A 20 18.48 21.12 9.38
C LYS A 20 19.46 20.71 10.50
N PRO A 21 19.24 21.03 11.80
CA PRO A 21 20.21 20.67 12.84
C PRO A 21 20.37 19.15 13.04
N PHE A 22 19.31 18.38 12.76
CA PHE A 22 19.33 16.91 12.90
C PHE A 22 19.97 16.20 11.72
N GLN A 23 20.23 16.89 10.60
CA GLN A 23 20.89 16.30 9.43
C GLN A 23 22.35 15.94 9.71
N LYS A 24 23.00 16.59 10.69
CA LYS A 24 24.40 16.34 11.08
C LYS A 24 24.61 14.95 11.66
N TYR A 25 23.58 14.35 12.25
CA TYR A 25 23.63 13.03 12.90
C TYR A 25 23.34 11.86 11.95
N ILE A 26 22.96 12.13 10.69
CA ILE A 26 22.55 11.10 9.72
C ILE A 26 23.68 10.86 8.71
N ARG A 27 24.33 9.70 8.81
CA ARG A 27 25.35 9.26 7.84
C ARG A 27 24.80 9.27 6.42
N TYR A 28 25.62 9.70 5.47
CA TYR A 28 25.27 9.67 4.06
C TYR A 28 25.19 8.21 3.61
N ARG A 29 24.06 7.82 3.03
CA ARG A 29 23.95 6.59 2.25
C ARG A 29 23.32 6.97 0.93
N GLY A 30 24.11 6.93 -0.14
CA GLY A 30 23.74 7.43 -1.47
C GLY A 30 22.50 6.75 -2.06
N LYS A 31 22.48 5.42 -2.12
CA LYS A 31 21.31 4.65 -2.58
C LYS A 31 20.74 3.84 -1.43
N SER A 32 19.49 4.10 -1.07
CA SER A 32 18.74 3.31 -0.12
C SER A 32 17.35 3.07 -0.64
N TYR A 33 16.75 1.96 -0.25
CA TYR A 33 15.34 1.68 -0.51
C TYR A 33 14.41 2.89 -0.23
N LEU A 34 14.66 3.63 0.85
CA LEU A 34 13.89 4.84 1.19
C LEU A 34 14.14 6.04 0.27
N SER A 35 15.34 6.21 -0.29
CA SER A 35 15.58 7.30 -1.28
C SER A 35 14.88 7.00 -2.61
N GLU A 36 14.83 5.72 -2.99
CA GLU A 36 14.15 5.28 -4.20
C GLU A 36 12.63 5.48 -4.07
N ILE A 37 12.05 5.10 -2.93
CA ILE A 37 10.63 5.35 -2.65
C ILE A 37 10.30 6.85 -2.69
N LEU A 38 11.11 7.70 -2.05
CA LEU A 38 10.87 9.15 -2.02
C LEU A 38 10.96 9.78 -3.42
N ASN A 39 11.90 9.34 -4.25
CA ASN A 39 12.00 9.77 -5.64
C ASN A 39 10.76 9.35 -6.44
N SER A 40 10.28 8.11 -6.26
CA SER A 40 9.05 7.63 -6.91
C SER A 40 7.79 8.31 -6.37
N CYS A 41 7.81 8.87 -5.15
CA CYS A 41 6.72 9.69 -4.63
C CYS A 41 6.66 11.10 -5.25
N ASP A 42 7.61 11.46 -6.13
CA ASP A 42 7.72 12.79 -6.75
C ASP A 42 7.80 13.92 -5.69
N VAL A 43 8.62 13.68 -4.67
CA VAL A 43 8.83 14.62 -3.56
C VAL A 43 10.27 15.11 -3.58
N ASP A 44 10.47 16.44 -3.52
CA ASP A 44 11.78 17.10 -3.39
C ASP A 44 12.41 16.93 -1.99
N LEU A 45 12.38 15.70 -1.45
CA LEU A 45 12.93 15.35 -0.15
C LEU A 45 13.99 14.28 -0.29
N ASN A 46 15.22 14.63 0.09
CA ASN A 46 16.28 13.65 0.23
C ASN A 46 16.02 12.72 1.43
N ARG A 47 16.51 11.47 1.37
CA ARG A 47 16.44 10.51 2.50
C ARG A 47 16.84 11.14 3.84
N ARG A 48 17.90 11.93 3.83
CA ARG A 48 18.42 12.64 5.01
C ARG A 48 17.43 13.65 5.56
N GLU A 49 16.77 14.39 4.68
CA GLU A 49 15.78 15.39 5.05
C GLU A 49 14.54 14.72 5.65
N TYR A 50 14.08 13.62 5.06
CA TYR A 50 12.93 12.87 5.55
C TYR A 50 13.21 12.24 6.93
N LEU A 51 14.34 11.56 7.09
CA LEU A 51 14.71 10.96 8.37
C LEU A 51 14.94 12.01 9.47
N ALA A 52 15.50 13.18 9.12
CA ALA A 52 15.64 14.28 10.07
C ALA A 52 14.27 14.83 10.51
N ILE A 53 13.28 14.87 9.62
CA ILE A 53 11.90 15.24 9.98
C ILE A 53 11.28 14.19 10.93
N CYS A 54 11.46 12.90 10.67
CA CYS A 54 10.97 11.81 11.54
C CYS A 54 11.59 11.86 12.94
N ILE A 55 12.92 11.99 13.03
CA ILE A 55 13.63 12.06 14.32
C ILE A 55 13.19 13.30 15.10
N ARG A 56 13.11 14.46 14.45
CA ARG A 56 12.63 15.69 15.08
C ARG A 56 11.18 15.53 15.57
N SER A 57 10.32 14.94 14.75
CA SER A 57 8.92 14.70 15.13
C SER A 57 8.82 13.79 16.33
N PHE A 58 9.64 12.73 16.38
CA PHE A 58 9.70 11.79 17.50
C PHE A 58 10.16 12.47 18.80
N ILE A 59 11.24 13.26 18.77
CA ILE A 59 11.74 13.96 19.97
C ILE A 59 10.69 14.95 20.47
N PHE A 60 10.07 15.71 19.56
CA PHE A 60 9.05 16.69 19.93
C PHE A 60 7.78 16.04 20.48
N SER A 61 7.27 14.97 19.83
CA SER A 61 6.09 14.26 20.32
C SER A 61 6.37 13.56 21.65
N PHE A 62 7.58 13.03 21.84
CA PHE A 62 8.00 12.40 23.08
C PHE A 62 8.03 13.38 24.24
N LEU A 63 8.69 14.54 24.07
CA LEU A 63 8.74 15.56 25.12
C LEU A 63 7.34 16.09 25.45
N PHE A 64 6.53 16.38 24.43
CA PHE A 64 5.16 16.86 24.62
C PHE A 64 4.27 15.84 25.36
N LEU A 65 4.25 14.59 24.89
CA LEU A 65 3.46 13.53 25.52
C LEU A 65 3.96 13.18 26.92
N TYR A 66 5.26 13.24 27.15
CA TYR A 66 5.82 13.01 28.48
C TYR A 66 5.35 14.08 29.48
N ILE A 67 5.44 15.36 29.12
CA ILE A 67 4.98 16.47 29.97
C ILE A 67 3.47 16.35 30.23
N VAL A 68 2.66 16.10 29.20
CA VAL A 68 1.19 15.98 29.34
C VAL A 68 0.80 14.77 30.18
N SER A 69 1.43 13.61 29.93
CA SER A 69 1.12 12.36 30.65
C SER A 69 1.54 12.45 32.12
N THR A 70 2.72 12.99 32.41
CA THR A 70 3.20 13.14 33.80
C THR A 70 2.39 14.15 34.60
N THR A 71 1.99 15.28 34.00
CA THR A 71 1.12 16.28 34.66
C THR A 71 -0.28 15.75 34.93
N LEU A 72 -0.89 15.03 33.98
CA LEU A 72 -2.21 14.44 34.14
C LEU A 72 -2.23 13.33 35.21
N LEU A 73 -1.25 12.43 35.19
CA LEU A 73 -1.13 11.35 36.18
C LEU A 73 -0.75 11.86 37.57
N GLY A 74 -0.02 12.99 37.64
CA GLY A 74 0.26 13.70 38.88
C GLY A 74 -1.01 14.29 39.50
N LEU A 75 -1.89 14.89 38.70
CA LEU A 75 -3.19 15.42 39.16
C LEU A 75 -4.11 14.31 39.69
N LEU A 76 -4.07 13.14 39.07
CA LEU A 76 -4.86 11.96 39.47
C LEU A 76 -4.27 11.20 40.68
N SER A 77 -3.17 11.68 41.27
CA SER A 77 -2.52 11.09 42.46
C SER A 77 -2.17 9.59 42.31
N VAL A 78 -1.80 9.16 41.10
CA VAL A 78 -1.42 7.77 40.82
C VAL A 78 -0.01 7.49 41.35
N ARG A 79 0.18 6.36 42.06
CA ARG A 79 1.51 5.93 42.55
C ARG A 79 2.45 5.65 41.35
N HIS A 80 3.69 6.11 41.41
CA HIS A 80 4.70 6.00 40.33
C HIS A 80 4.32 6.68 38.99
N TYR A 81 3.64 7.82 39.03
CA TYR A 81 3.21 8.58 37.84
C TYR A 81 4.34 8.90 36.83
N PHE A 82 5.59 9.09 37.28
CA PHE A 82 6.73 9.30 36.38
C PHE A 82 7.05 8.07 35.48
N LEU A 83 7.00 6.86 36.04
CA LEU A 83 7.32 5.61 35.33
C LEU A 83 6.21 5.27 34.33
N ILE A 84 4.95 5.39 34.75
CA ILE A 84 3.79 5.14 33.88
C ILE A 84 3.73 6.19 32.78
N GLY A 85 3.99 7.46 33.10
CA GLY A 85 4.03 8.55 32.13
C GLY A 85 5.11 8.36 31.06
N LEU A 86 6.30 7.89 31.46
CA LEU A 86 7.37 7.54 30.53
C LEU A 86 6.99 6.38 29.60
N GLY A 87 6.34 5.34 30.13
CA GLY A 87 5.86 4.20 29.34
C GLY A 87 4.85 4.62 28.27
N ILE A 88 3.86 5.43 28.64
CA ILE A 88 2.84 5.95 27.71
C ILE A 88 3.49 6.84 26.65
N ALA A 89 4.37 7.77 27.05
CA ALA A 89 5.04 8.67 26.12
C ALA A 89 5.92 7.91 25.12
N LEU A 90 6.63 6.87 25.56
CA LEU A 90 7.42 6.00 24.68
C LEU A 90 6.54 5.23 23.70
N MET A 91 5.49 4.57 24.18
CA MET A 91 4.54 3.81 23.35
C MET A 91 3.96 4.67 22.22
N PHE A 92 3.41 5.83 22.55
CA PHE A 92 2.79 6.71 21.56
C PHE A 92 3.79 7.36 20.62
N SER A 93 4.95 7.81 21.11
CA SER A 93 5.97 8.37 20.23
C SER A 93 6.57 7.33 19.28
N PHE A 94 6.75 6.10 19.74
CA PHE A 94 7.19 5.01 18.87
C PHE A 94 6.13 4.70 17.80
N PHE A 95 4.85 4.71 18.17
CA PHE A 95 3.74 4.56 17.22
C PHE A 95 3.74 5.66 16.15
N ILE A 96 3.94 6.92 16.53
CA ILE A 96 4.03 8.06 15.60
C ILE A 96 5.22 7.88 14.65
N LEU A 97 6.40 7.52 15.18
CA LEU A 97 7.60 7.28 14.38
C LEU A 97 7.37 6.14 13.37
N PHE A 98 6.81 5.02 13.82
CA PHE A 98 6.50 3.88 12.96
C PHE A 98 5.54 4.27 11.84
N SER A 99 4.47 5.00 12.16
CA SER A 99 3.51 5.53 11.19
C SER A 99 4.20 6.41 10.13
N GLN A 100 5.08 7.32 10.56
CA GLN A 100 5.82 8.19 9.64
C GLN A 100 6.83 7.45 8.76
N LEU A 101 7.45 6.38 9.26
CA LEU A 101 8.38 5.57 8.45
C LEU A 101 7.66 4.73 7.39
N VAL A 102 6.48 4.21 7.71
CA VAL A 102 5.67 3.38 6.80
C VAL A 102 4.91 4.22 5.78
N TYR A 103 4.61 5.49 6.10
CA TYR A 103 3.79 6.37 5.27
C TYR A 103 4.23 6.49 3.81
N PRO A 104 5.52 6.71 3.45
CA PRO A 104 5.93 6.84 2.05
C PRO A 104 5.61 5.60 1.22
N ARG A 105 5.76 4.42 1.83
CA ARG A 105 5.42 3.14 1.18
C ARG A 105 3.91 3.04 0.95
N VAL A 106 3.10 3.34 1.97
CA VAL A 106 1.63 3.30 1.85
C VAL A 106 1.13 4.31 0.83
N PHE A 107 1.71 5.51 0.79
CA PHE A 107 1.39 6.53 -0.20
C PHE A 107 1.73 6.06 -1.62
N LEU A 108 2.92 5.49 -1.81
CA LEU A 108 3.35 4.96 -3.12
C LEU A 108 2.44 3.82 -3.57
N GLU A 109 2.09 2.89 -2.69
CA GLU A 109 1.16 1.79 -3.00
C GLU A 109 -0.24 2.30 -3.36
N ARG A 110 -0.74 3.36 -2.69
CA ARG A 110 -2.03 3.97 -3.05
C ARG A 110 -1.98 4.61 -4.43
N ARG A 111 -0.91 5.36 -4.73
CA ARG A 111 -0.70 5.98 -6.04
C ARG A 111 -0.54 4.94 -7.14
N GLN A 112 0.20 3.86 -6.88
CA GLN A 112 0.35 2.74 -7.81
C GLN A 112 -1.02 2.11 -8.12
N ARG A 113 -1.81 1.78 -7.10
CA ARG A 113 -3.15 1.21 -7.29
C ARG A 113 -4.09 2.12 -8.07
N ASP A 114 -4.02 3.43 -7.83
CA ASP A 114 -4.83 4.42 -8.55
C ASP A 114 -4.44 4.49 -10.05
N ILE A 115 -3.14 4.45 -10.35
CA ILE A 115 -2.65 4.38 -11.73
C ILE A 115 -3.10 3.08 -12.40
N GLU A 116 -2.89 1.92 -11.75
CA GLU A 116 -3.19 0.61 -12.32
C GLU A 116 -4.69 0.41 -12.57
N LYS A 117 -5.54 0.84 -11.62
CA LYS A 117 -6.99 0.78 -11.76
C LYS A 117 -7.50 1.56 -12.98
N ASN A 118 -6.91 2.73 -13.24
CA ASN A 118 -7.34 3.61 -14.32
C ASN A 118 -6.60 3.35 -15.65
N LEU A 119 -5.55 2.53 -15.65
CA LEU A 119 -4.69 2.33 -16.82
C LEU A 119 -5.44 1.69 -17.99
N LEU A 120 -6.13 0.57 -17.77
CA LEU A 120 -6.84 -0.14 -18.84
C LEU A 120 -7.94 0.73 -19.47
N PRO A 121 -8.85 1.37 -18.70
CA PRO A 121 -9.84 2.29 -19.27
C PRO A 121 -9.24 3.45 -20.06
N ALA A 122 -8.12 4.01 -19.59
CA ALA A 122 -7.46 5.10 -20.30
C ALA A 122 -6.78 4.62 -21.60
N LEU A 123 -6.24 3.40 -21.64
CA LEU A 123 -5.67 2.85 -22.87
C LEU A 123 -6.74 2.54 -23.91
N GLU A 124 -7.91 2.04 -23.50
CA GLU A 124 -9.06 1.86 -24.39
C GLU A 124 -9.50 3.21 -24.99
N ASP A 125 -9.59 4.27 -24.16
CA ASP A 125 -9.88 5.63 -24.63
C ASP A 125 -8.81 6.13 -25.62
N ILE A 126 -7.52 5.89 -25.33
CA ILE A 126 -6.42 6.20 -26.25
C ILE A 126 -6.61 5.51 -27.61
N VAL A 127 -6.94 4.21 -27.62
CA VAL A 127 -7.15 3.46 -28.86
C VAL A 127 -8.35 3.98 -29.64
N VAL A 128 -9.46 4.32 -28.98
CA VAL A 128 -10.64 4.90 -29.64
C VAL A 128 -10.30 6.22 -30.32
N GLN A 129 -9.55 7.10 -29.64
CA GLN A 129 -9.13 8.38 -30.20
C GLN A 129 -8.12 8.21 -31.35
N LEU A 130 -7.14 7.32 -31.22
CA LEU A 130 -6.17 7.02 -32.29
C LEU A 130 -6.85 6.45 -33.54
N ASN A 131 -7.82 5.53 -33.37
CA ASN A 131 -8.63 5.01 -34.49
C ASN A 131 -9.46 6.11 -35.18
N SER A 132 -9.81 7.16 -34.45
CA SER A 132 -10.51 8.33 -34.99
C SER A 132 -9.59 9.29 -35.75
N GLY A 133 -8.32 8.93 -35.94
CA GLY A 133 -7.32 9.75 -36.64
C GLY A 133 -6.75 10.89 -35.80
N ILE A 134 -7.00 10.91 -34.48
CA ILE A 134 -6.47 11.95 -33.59
C ILE A 134 -4.96 11.69 -33.38
N PRO A 135 -4.08 12.68 -33.59
CA PRO A 135 -2.63 12.51 -33.35
C PRO A 135 -2.35 12.14 -31.89
N LEU A 136 -1.35 11.27 -31.67
CA LEU A 136 -1.03 10.76 -30.32
C LEU A 136 -0.85 11.88 -29.30
N PHE A 137 -0.14 12.95 -29.65
CA PHE A 137 0.05 14.08 -28.75
C PHE A 137 -1.27 14.67 -28.26
N SER A 138 -2.23 14.90 -29.16
CA SER A 138 -3.56 15.39 -28.83
C SER A 138 -4.32 14.41 -27.94
N VAL A 139 -4.16 13.10 -28.18
CA VAL A 139 -4.72 12.06 -27.30
C VAL A 139 -4.11 12.14 -25.89
N LEU A 140 -2.79 12.30 -25.76
CA LEU A 140 -2.12 12.48 -24.47
C LEU A 140 -2.62 13.74 -23.73
N VAL A 141 -2.90 14.82 -24.47
CA VAL A 141 -3.52 16.03 -23.93
C VAL A 141 -4.92 15.71 -23.39
N ASN A 142 -5.77 15.04 -24.18
CA ASN A 142 -7.12 14.67 -23.77
C ASN A 142 -7.11 13.83 -22.48
N ILE A 143 -6.33 12.75 -22.46
CA ILE A 143 -6.19 11.85 -21.29
C ILE A 143 -5.67 12.59 -20.05
N SER A 144 -4.85 13.63 -20.23
CA SER A 144 -4.36 14.46 -19.11
C SER A 144 -5.47 15.26 -18.41
N TYR A 145 -6.62 15.46 -19.06
CA TYR A 145 -7.80 16.14 -18.54
C TYR A 145 -9.02 15.22 -18.31
N SER A 146 -9.00 13.96 -18.78
CA SER A 146 -10.11 13.00 -18.65
C SER A 146 -10.42 12.47 -17.24
N GLY A 147 -9.68 12.89 -16.21
CA GLY A 147 -10.04 12.59 -14.81
C GLY A 147 -9.64 11.19 -14.29
N TYR A 148 -8.65 10.52 -14.90
CA TYR A 148 -8.13 9.21 -14.48
C TYR A 148 -7.19 9.26 -13.25
N GLY A 149 -7.48 10.15 -12.29
CA GLY A 149 -6.72 10.28 -11.05
C GLY A 149 -5.22 10.59 -11.26
N GLU A 150 -4.35 9.82 -10.61
CA GLU A 150 -2.90 9.94 -10.72
C GLU A 150 -2.37 9.65 -12.13
N LEU A 151 -3.07 8.86 -12.94
CA LEU A 151 -2.68 8.59 -14.32
C LEU A 151 -2.74 9.86 -15.18
N SER A 152 -3.86 10.59 -15.12
CA SER A 152 -4.00 11.89 -15.81
C SER A 152 -2.97 12.91 -15.32
N SER A 153 -2.61 12.88 -14.03
CA SER A 153 -1.54 13.72 -13.46
C SER A 153 -0.17 13.44 -14.08
N GLU A 154 0.17 12.17 -14.30
CA GLU A 154 1.41 11.78 -14.99
C GLU A 154 1.41 12.19 -16.46
N PHE A 155 0.32 11.99 -17.18
CA PHE A 155 0.19 12.48 -18.56
C PHE A 155 0.25 14.01 -18.65
N LYS A 156 -0.32 14.74 -17.68
CA LYS A 156 -0.20 16.21 -17.61
C LYS A 156 1.24 16.67 -17.46
N LYS A 157 2.07 15.95 -16.69
CA LYS A 157 3.52 16.21 -16.61
C LYS A 157 4.21 15.95 -17.94
N ALA A 158 3.82 14.88 -18.65
CA ALA A 158 4.34 14.56 -19.98
C ALA A 158 4.04 15.71 -20.96
N VAL A 159 2.77 16.07 -21.10
CA VAL A 159 2.27 17.14 -21.97
C VAL A 159 2.99 18.46 -21.68
N LYS A 160 3.15 18.84 -20.40
CA LYS A 160 3.87 20.07 -20.03
C LYS A 160 5.33 20.07 -20.50
N ARG A 161 6.04 18.95 -20.38
CA ARG A 161 7.44 18.82 -20.82
C ARG A 161 7.55 18.84 -22.34
N ILE A 162 6.61 18.19 -23.04
CA ILE A 162 6.57 18.16 -24.51
C ILE A 162 6.30 19.57 -25.05
N ASN A 163 5.30 20.27 -24.49
CA ASN A 163 5.01 21.67 -24.83
C ASN A 163 6.19 22.62 -24.55
N ALA A 164 7.06 22.28 -23.60
CA ALA A 164 8.30 23.02 -23.33
C ALA A 164 9.45 22.71 -24.32
N GLY A 165 9.18 21.92 -25.38
CA GLY A 165 10.13 21.59 -26.45
C GLY A 165 10.92 20.29 -26.25
N ALA A 166 10.58 19.47 -25.25
CA ALA A 166 11.24 18.19 -25.06
C ALA A 166 10.67 17.12 -26.02
N PRO A 167 11.49 16.23 -26.62
CA PRO A 167 11.01 15.16 -27.50
C PRO A 167 10.04 14.20 -26.78
N GLU A 168 8.92 13.87 -27.43
CA GLU A 168 7.86 13.01 -26.86
C GLU A 168 8.40 11.69 -26.35
N GLN A 169 9.20 11.01 -27.16
CA GLN A 169 9.78 9.71 -26.85
C GLN A 169 10.64 9.79 -25.59
N LYS A 170 11.48 10.82 -25.49
CA LYS A 170 12.34 11.03 -24.33
C LYS A 170 11.52 11.30 -23.07
N VAL A 171 10.46 12.11 -23.18
CA VAL A 171 9.60 12.44 -22.04
C VAL A 171 8.86 11.20 -21.52
N LEU A 172 8.26 10.40 -22.41
CA LEU A 172 7.56 9.17 -22.02
C LEU A 172 8.53 8.12 -21.44
N SER A 173 9.73 7.98 -22.00
CA SER A 173 10.80 7.12 -21.48
C SER A 173 11.28 7.57 -20.09
N ASP A 174 11.41 8.87 -19.85
CA ASP A 174 11.83 9.39 -18.54
C ASP A 174 10.76 9.20 -17.46
N ILE A 175 9.49 9.38 -17.83
CA ILE A 175 8.36 9.15 -16.92
C ILE A 175 8.25 7.67 -16.57
N SER A 176 8.38 6.77 -17.56
CA SER A 176 8.33 5.32 -17.33
C SER A 176 9.38 4.85 -16.32
N LYS A 177 10.60 5.39 -16.38
CA LYS A 177 11.70 5.02 -15.45
C LYS A 177 11.41 5.36 -13.99
N LYS A 178 10.64 6.42 -13.73
CA LYS A 178 10.36 6.93 -12.38
C LYS A 178 9.01 6.46 -11.81
N ASN A 179 8.15 5.92 -12.66
CA ASN A 179 6.79 5.57 -12.26
C ASN A 179 6.76 4.31 -11.36
N PRO A 180 5.96 4.31 -10.29
CA PRO A 180 5.85 3.16 -9.38
C PRO A 180 5.10 1.96 -10.00
N SER A 181 4.20 2.17 -10.96
CA SER A 181 3.45 1.07 -11.59
C SER A 181 4.27 0.40 -12.69
N GLN A 182 4.45 -0.92 -12.58
CA GLN A 182 5.17 -1.70 -13.60
C GLN A 182 4.40 -1.78 -14.92
N PHE A 183 3.08 -1.88 -14.85
CA PHE A 183 2.21 -1.91 -16.03
C PHE A 183 2.31 -0.61 -16.81
N PHE A 184 2.10 0.52 -16.13
CA PHE A 184 2.17 1.82 -16.78
C PHE A 184 3.58 2.12 -17.30
N LYS A 185 4.62 1.73 -16.56
CA LYS A 185 6.02 1.80 -17.02
C LYS A 185 6.25 1.03 -18.32
N ARG A 186 5.78 -0.22 -18.41
CA ARG A 186 5.90 -1.04 -19.62
C ARG A 186 5.16 -0.39 -20.80
N THR A 187 3.93 0.06 -20.58
CA THR A 187 3.12 0.73 -21.61
C THR A 187 3.79 2.02 -22.12
N LEU A 188 4.24 2.92 -21.24
CA LEU A 188 4.94 4.14 -21.65
C LEU A 188 6.25 3.85 -22.39
N TRP A 189 6.97 2.80 -21.98
CA TRP A 189 8.18 2.36 -22.67
C TRP A 189 7.88 1.80 -24.07
N GLN A 190 6.81 1.02 -24.22
CA GLN A 190 6.34 0.52 -25.52
C GLN A 190 5.93 1.67 -26.45
N ILE A 191 5.13 2.62 -25.96
CA ILE A 191 4.73 3.81 -26.73
C ILE A 191 5.96 4.63 -27.13
N SER A 192 6.89 4.89 -26.20
CA SER A 192 8.13 5.60 -26.50
C SER A 192 8.96 4.91 -27.59
N ASN A 193 9.07 3.59 -27.56
CA ASN A 193 9.84 2.85 -28.56
C ASN A 193 9.13 2.80 -29.90
N GLY A 194 7.80 2.62 -29.91
CA GLY A 194 7.01 2.68 -31.12
C GLY A 194 7.12 4.03 -31.82
N LEU A 195 7.14 5.13 -31.05
CA LEU A 195 7.39 6.47 -31.59
C LEU A 195 8.79 6.63 -32.19
N ASN A 196 9.83 6.03 -31.60
CA ASN A 196 11.19 6.06 -32.16
C ASN A 196 11.29 5.23 -33.45
N ALA A 197 10.52 4.14 -33.53
CA ALA A 197 10.49 3.23 -34.67
C ALA A 197 9.51 3.67 -35.78
N GLY A 198 8.73 4.73 -35.57
CA GLY A 198 7.69 5.16 -36.51
C GLY A 198 6.54 4.15 -36.68
N SER A 199 6.26 3.35 -35.64
CA SER A 199 5.22 2.33 -35.66
C SER A 199 3.81 2.94 -35.58
N ASP A 200 2.79 2.18 -35.98
CA ASP A 200 1.39 2.55 -35.75
C ASP A 200 1.07 2.52 -34.25
N MET A 201 0.80 3.70 -33.68
CA MET A 201 0.50 3.86 -32.25
C MET A 201 -0.76 3.11 -31.82
N THR A 202 -1.71 2.93 -32.73
CA THR A 202 -2.93 2.16 -32.46
C THR A 202 -2.59 0.72 -32.13
N GLN A 203 -1.70 0.10 -32.91
CA GLN A 203 -1.26 -1.27 -32.67
C GLN A 203 -0.42 -1.39 -31.40
N VAL A 204 0.51 -0.45 -31.19
CA VAL A 204 1.37 -0.45 -29.98
C VAL A 204 0.53 -0.38 -28.69
N VAL A 205 -0.50 0.45 -28.67
CA VAL A 205 -1.38 0.56 -27.49
C VAL A 205 -2.29 -0.67 -27.38
N ARG A 206 -2.80 -1.21 -28.50
CA ARG A 206 -3.61 -2.44 -28.51
C ARG A 206 -2.85 -3.66 -27.99
N ASP A 207 -1.58 -3.80 -28.35
CA ASP A 207 -0.70 -4.86 -27.83
C ASP A 207 -0.45 -4.69 -26.32
N SER A 208 -0.36 -3.44 -25.86
CA SER A 208 -0.26 -3.13 -24.44
C SER A 208 -1.54 -3.53 -23.69
N ILE A 209 -2.72 -3.24 -24.23
CA ILE A 209 -4.02 -3.65 -23.68
C ILE A 209 -4.11 -5.18 -23.61
N LYS A 210 -3.77 -5.88 -24.69
CA LYS A 210 -3.77 -7.35 -24.73
C LYS A 210 -2.87 -7.93 -23.64
N SER A 211 -1.65 -7.41 -23.51
CA SER A 211 -0.70 -7.81 -22.47
C SER A 211 -1.25 -7.59 -21.05
N LEU A 212 -1.97 -6.48 -20.82
CA LEU A 212 -2.59 -6.18 -19.52
C LEU A 212 -3.74 -7.13 -19.20
N ASN A 213 -4.60 -7.42 -20.19
CA ASN A 213 -5.71 -8.35 -20.02
C ASN A 213 -5.23 -9.79 -19.76
N GLU A 214 -4.19 -10.23 -20.47
CA GLU A 214 -3.55 -11.53 -20.22
C GLU A 214 -3.00 -11.63 -18.79
N GLU A 215 -2.31 -10.59 -18.31
CA GLU A 215 -1.82 -10.56 -16.94
C GLU A 215 -2.96 -10.55 -15.91
N GLN A 216 -4.02 -9.76 -16.13
CA GLN A 216 -5.20 -9.78 -15.24
C GLN A 216 -5.82 -11.17 -15.17
N MET A 217 -5.93 -11.86 -16.31
CA MET A 217 -6.44 -13.23 -16.37
C MET A 217 -5.54 -14.19 -15.59
N ILE A 218 -4.21 -14.10 -15.76
CA ILE A 218 -3.23 -14.90 -14.99
C ILE A 218 -3.40 -14.64 -13.48
N GLN A 219 -3.60 -13.39 -13.07
CA GLN A 219 -3.77 -13.06 -11.66
C GLN A 219 -5.08 -13.64 -11.08
N ILE A 220 -6.18 -13.57 -11.83
CA ILE A 220 -7.47 -14.19 -11.49
C ILE A 220 -7.31 -15.70 -11.36
N GLN A 221 -6.64 -16.34 -12.33
CA GLN A 221 -6.37 -17.78 -12.29
C GLN A 221 -5.48 -18.16 -11.11
N SER A 222 -4.41 -17.40 -10.83
CA SER A 222 -3.54 -17.66 -9.67
C SER A 222 -4.31 -17.51 -8.35
N TYR A 223 -5.25 -16.56 -8.29
CA TYR A 223 -6.10 -16.36 -7.12
C TYR A 223 -7.06 -17.55 -6.93
N GLY A 224 -7.73 -18.00 -7.99
CA GLY A 224 -8.56 -19.20 -7.98
C GLY A 224 -7.77 -20.45 -7.56
N ASN A 225 -6.56 -20.63 -8.10
CA ASN A 225 -5.68 -21.75 -7.77
C ASN A 225 -5.22 -21.73 -6.31
N LYS A 226 -5.03 -20.56 -5.71
CA LYS A 226 -4.69 -20.42 -4.27
C LYS A 226 -5.90 -20.61 -3.36
N LEU A 227 -7.09 -20.25 -3.82
CA LEU A 227 -8.34 -20.46 -3.08
C LEU A 227 -8.67 -21.94 -2.92
N ASN A 228 -8.44 -22.76 -3.95
CA ASN A 228 -8.88 -24.16 -3.94
C ASN A 228 -8.28 -24.99 -2.77
N PRO A 229 -6.95 -25.03 -2.55
CA PRO A 229 -6.38 -25.70 -1.38
C PRO A 229 -6.84 -25.09 -0.04
N LEU A 230 -7.04 -23.77 0.00
CA LEU A 230 -7.52 -23.08 1.19
C LEU A 230 -8.93 -23.52 1.58
N MET A 231 -9.81 -23.72 0.59
CA MET A 231 -11.16 -24.24 0.80
C MET A 231 -11.13 -25.68 1.33
N VAL A 232 -10.26 -26.54 0.79
CA VAL A 232 -10.08 -27.91 1.33
C VAL A 232 -9.58 -27.88 2.77
N PHE A 233 -8.59 -27.04 3.08
CA PHE A 233 -8.10 -26.88 4.44
C PHE A 233 -9.19 -26.34 5.39
N TYR A 234 -10.03 -25.41 4.94
CA TYR A 234 -11.20 -24.95 5.68
C TYR A 234 -12.20 -26.09 5.95
N MET A 235 -12.55 -26.89 4.94
CA MET A 235 -13.44 -28.04 5.12
C MET A 235 -12.88 -29.03 6.14
N LEU A 236 -11.58 -29.32 6.08
CA LEU A 236 -10.92 -30.20 7.03
C LEU A 236 -10.92 -29.61 8.45
N ALA A 237 -10.39 -28.40 8.63
CA ALA A 237 -10.14 -27.83 9.96
C ALA A 237 -11.40 -27.28 10.66
N ALA A 238 -12.33 -26.69 9.91
CA ALA A 238 -13.50 -26.02 10.47
C ALA A 238 -14.77 -26.89 10.47
N VAL A 239 -14.83 -27.96 9.65
CA VAL A 239 -16.02 -28.82 9.52
C VAL A 239 -15.73 -30.27 9.92
N ILE A 240 -14.75 -30.92 9.28
CA ILE A 240 -14.49 -32.36 9.46
C ILE A 240 -13.83 -32.64 10.82
N VAL A 241 -12.74 -31.96 11.16
CA VAL A 241 -12.03 -32.17 12.44
C VAL A 241 -12.94 -31.91 13.64
N PRO A 242 -13.73 -30.82 13.71
CA PRO A 242 -14.65 -30.60 14.80
C PRO A 242 -15.75 -31.66 14.92
N SER A 243 -16.34 -32.07 13.79
CA SER A 243 -17.41 -33.08 13.81
C SER A 243 -16.89 -34.44 14.29
N LEU A 244 -15.70 -34.85 13.82
CA LEU A 244 -15.01 -36.04 14.33
C LEU A 244 -14.63 -35.90 15.80
N SER A 245 -14.14 -34.72 16.22
CA SER A 245 -13.76 -34.47 17.61
C SER A 245 -14.96 -34.58 18.55
N ILE A 246 -16.13 -34.07 18.15
CA ILE A 246 -17.39 -34.22 18.91
C ILE A 246 -17.78 -35.70 18.99
N ALA A 247 -17.72 -36.44 17.89
CA ALA A 247 -18.05 -37.87 17.87
C ALA A 247 -17.11 -38.68 18.79
N PHE A 248 -15.80 -38.50 18.65
CA PHE A 248 -14.81 -39.17 19.50
C PHE A 248 -14.96 -38.80 20.96
N LEU A 249 -15.15 -37.51 21.27
CA LEU A 249 -15.32 -37.06 22.66
C LEU A 249 -16.57 -37.64 23.30
N THR A 250 -17.64 -37.83 22.52
CA THR A 250 -18.87 -38.50 22.98
C THR A 250 -18.61 -39.96 23.32
N ILE A 251 -17.91 -40.70 22.45
CA ILE A 251 -17.56 -42.10 22.68
C ILE A 251 -16.62 -42.24 23.88
N PHE A 252 -15.55 -41.44 23.93
CA PHE A 252 -14.59 -41.45 25.03
C PHE A 252 -15.23 -41.10 26.37
N SER A 253 -16.08 -40.07 26.41
CA SER A 253 -16.80 -39.69 27.63
C SER A 253 -17.68 -40.83 28.14
N SER A 254 -18.29 -41.61 27.25
CA SER A 254 -19.11 -42.76 27.59
C SER A 254 -18.27 -43.93 28.11
N MET A 255 -17.14 -44.25 27.46
CA MET A 255 -16.28 -45.37 27.87
C MET A 255 -15.55 -45.12 29.19
N VAL A 256 -15.10 -43.89 29.42
CA VAL A 256 -14.30 -43.52 30.60
C VAL A 256 -15.18 -43.10 31.79
N ASN A 257 -16.50 -42.95 31.60
CA ASN A 257 -17.43 -42.41 32.59
C ASN A 257 -16.93 -41.09 33.22
N LEU A 258 -16.59 -40.11 32.36
CA LEU A 258 -16.14 -38.81 32.82
C LEU A 258 -17.24 -38.11 33.64
N PRO A 259 -16.88 -37.37 34.72
CA PRO A 259 -17.84 -36.56 35.47
C PRO A 259 -18.57 -35.56 34.56
N GLU A 260 -19.87 -35.36 34.79
CA GLU A 260 -20.69 -34.47 33.96
C GLU A 260 -20.09 -33.07 33.78
N THR A 261 -19.51 -32.51 34.85
CA THR A 261 -18.90 -31.19 34.86
C THR A 261 -17.74 -31.10 33.88
N THR A 262 -16.90 -32.15 33.86
CA THR A 262 -15.73 -32.25 32.98
C THR A 262 -16.15 -32.37 31.52
N THR A 263 -17.15 -33.19 31.23
CA THR A 263 -17.69 -33.37 29.87
C THR A 263 -18.30 -32.07 29.33
N LYS A 264 -19.11 -31.36 30.14
CA LYS A 264 -19.68 -30.06 29.77
C LYS A 264 -18.60 -29.01 29.47
N VAL A 265 -17.51 -28.98 30.26
CA VAL A 265 -16.37 -28.07 30.02
C VAL A 265 -15.65 -28.39 28.71
N PHE A 266 -15.39 -29.66 28.41
CA PHE A 266 -14.73 -30.05 27.16
C PHE A 266 -15.56 -29.70 25.92
N PHE A 267 -16.87 -29.97 25.93
CA PHE A 267 -17.76 -29.57 24.83
C PHE A 267 -17.83 -28.05 24.68
N GLY A 268 -17.90 -27.31 25.79
CA GLY A 268 -17.87 -25.85 25.77
C GLY A 268 -16.56 -25.29 25.20
N ALA A 269 -15.42 -25.85 25.60
CA ALA A 269 -14.10 -25.47 25.07
C ALA A 269 -13.98 -25.76 23.57
N LEU A 270 -14.47 -26.92 23.12
CA LEU A 270 -14.47 -27.29 21.71
C LEU A 270 -15.36 -26.34 20.90
N PHE A 271 -16.55 -26.01 21.39
CA PHE A 271 -17.43 -25.04 20.74
C PHE A 271 -16.76 -23.67 20.56
N ILE A 272 -16.11 -23.15 21.61
CA ILE A 272 -15.36 -21.89 21.54
C ILE A 272 -14.22 -21.98 20.52
N ALA A 273 -13.48 -23.09 20.52
CA ALA A 273 -12.39 -23.32 19.57
C ALA A 273 -12.89 -23.34 18.11
N VAL A 274 -14.02 -23.98 17.83
CA VAL A 274 -14.64 -24.02 16.49
C VAL A 274 -15.06 -22.64 16.03
N VAL A 275 -15.76 -21.90 16.88
CA VAL A 275 -16.17 -20.52 16.57
C VAL A 275 -14.95 -19.64 16.30
N PHE A 276 -13.90 -19.78 17.10
CA PHE A 276 -12.65 -19.06 16.90
C PHE A 276 -11.99 -19.39 15.56
N ILE A 277 -11.87 -20.68 15.22
CA ILE A 277 -11.32 -21.14 13.95
C ILE A 277 -12.13 -20.58 12.78
N GLN A 278 -13.46 -20.61 12.85
CA GLN A 278 -14.33 -20.06 11.79
C GLN A 278 -14.11 -18.55 11.58
N ILE A 279 -14.05 -17.77 12.66
CA ILE A 279 -13.79 -16.33 12.59
C ILE A 279 -12.41 -16.07 11.98
N MET A 280 -11.39 -16.82 12.41
CA MET A 280 -10.03 -16.69 11.89
C MET A 280 -9.97 -16.96 10.38
N PHE A 281 -10.64 -18.02 9.90
CA PHE A 281 -10.68 -18.37 8.50
C PHE A 281 -11.44 -17.34 7.64
N LEU A 282 -12.57 -16.83 8.12
CA LEU A 282 -13.29 -15.75 7.44
C LEU A 282 -12.41 -14.51 7.27
N GLY A 283 -11.64 -14.15 8.31
CA GLY A 283 -10.66 -13.07 8.25
C GLY A 283 -9.56 -13.31 7.21
N LEU A 284 -9.02 -14.53 7.16
CA LEU A 284 -7.98 -14.92 6.21
C LEU A 284 -8.49 -14.82 4.76
N ILE A 285 -9.67 -15.37 4.46
CA ILE A 285 -10.27 -15.30 3.12
C ILE A 285 -10.48 -13.85 2.69
N LYS A 286 -11.04 -13.01 3.58
CA LYS A 286 -11.27 -11.59 3.30
C LYS A 286 -9.98 -10.83 2.99
N SER A 287 -8.88 -11.15 3.69
CA SER A 287 -7.57 -10.51 3.49
C SER A 287 -6.89 -10.87 2.17
N ARG A 288 -7.25 -12.01 1.58
CA ARG A 288 -6.61 -12.53 0.36
C ARG A 288 -7.34 -12.15 -0.92
N ARG A 289 -8.50 -11.48 -0.84
CA ARG A 289 -9.25 -11.02 -2.00
C ARG A 289 -8.38 -10.07 -2.84
N PRO A 290 -8.18 -10.32 -4.15
CA PRO A 290 -7.33 -9.49 -5.00
C PRO A 290 -7.91 -8.08 -5.09
N SER A 291 -7.04 -7.08 -5.03
CA SER A 291 -7.39 -5.66 -5.02
C SER A 291 -7.68 -5.08 -6.41
N LEU A 292 -7.61 -5.90 -7.46
CA LEU A 292 -7.71 -5.48 -8.86
C LEU A 292 -9.11 -5.71 -9.46
N LEU A 293 -10.10 -5.94 -8.58
CA LEU A 293 -11.54 -5.81 -8.88
C LEU A 293 -12.07 -4.55 -8.21
#